data_AF-A0A7J9YUL1-F1
#
_entry.id   AF-A0A7J9YUL1-F1
#
_cell.length_a   1.000
_cell.length_b   1.000
_cell.length_c   1.000
_cell.angle_alpha   90.00
_cell.angle_beta   90.00
_cell.angle_gamma   90.00
#
_symmetry.space_group_name_H-M   'P 1'
#
loop_
_entity.id
_entity.type
_entity.pdbx_description
1 polymer ?
#
loop_
_entity_poly.entity_id
_entity_poly.type
_entity_poly.pdbx_seq_one_letter_code
_entity_poly.pdbx_strand_id
1 'polypeptide(L)'
;MPDPEQATPAAPGANGANGRSAPDGRADARTERAVDEDLHRYVAPVVGPDDERVFTDSGIEVDRLYDQGDVAPDLEGRLGEPGSYPFTRGIHDGMYRDRLWTMRQYAGFSSPEDTNERYRYLLAHGSTGLSMAFDLPTQLGRDSDDPLCDGEVGRTGVPIDTIEDMRICFEEIPLDAVSTSMTINAPAAILLLLYELVGEEQGVPSEQLRGTVQNDVLKEYVARGNYIYPPEPTMRLTTDIFEYCHDHVPRWNTISISGYHIREKGCSAVQEVAFTLANAI
;
A
#
# COMPACT_ATOMS: atom_id res chain seq x y z
N MET A 1 -42.46 26.09 70.87
CA MET A 1 -43.68 25.42 70.37
C MET A 1 -43.26 24.11 69.71
N PRO A 2 -43.18 23.01 70.48
CA PRO A 2 -42.74 21.68 70.03
C PRO A 2 -43.86 20.61 70.04
N ASP A 3 -43.48 19.37 69.70
CA ASP A 3 -44.12 18.04 69.90
C ASP A 3 -45.02 17.46 68.77
N PRO A 4 -45.28 16.11 68.69
CA PRO A 4 -44.45 14.87 68.77
C PRO A 4 -44.81 13.86 67.61
N GLU A 5 -44.24 12.66 67.36
CA GLU A 5 -44.38 11.29 67.96
C GLU A 5 -43.62 10.28 67.02
N GLN A 6 -42.73 9.37 67.48
CA GLN A 6 -42.90 7.94 67.88
C GLN A 6 -43.47 7.00 66.76
N ALA A 7 -43.06 5.74 66.49
CA ALA A 7 -42.41 4.67 67.26
C ALA A 7 -41.83 3.53 66.35
N THR A 8 -40.91 2.73 66.90
CA THR A 8 -40.44 1.36 66.48
C THR A 8 -41.54 0.28 66.67
N PRO A 9 -41.51 -0.97 66.09
CA PRO A 9 -40.55 -2.02 66.50
C PRO A 9 -40.26 -3.26 65.57
N ALA A 10 -39.27 -4.05 66.02
CA ALA A 10 -39.12 -5.53 66.04
C ALA A 10 -38.64 -6.38 64.83
N ALA A 11 -37.71 -7.29 65.16
CA ALA A 11 -37.12 -8.37 64.35
C ALA A 11 -38.02 -9.63 64.27
N PRO A 12 -37.73 -10.54 63.32
CA PRO A 12 -37.10 -11.85 63.64
C PRO A 12 -35.99 -12.16 62.60
N GLY A 13 -35.02 -13.06 62.74
CA GLY A 13 -34.90 -14.38 63.39
C GLY A 13 -33.90 -15.18 62.53
N ALA A 14 -33.04 -15.97 63.17
CA ALA A 14 -31.84 -16.58 62.60
C ALA A 14 -32.05 -17.64 61.51
N ASN A 15 -31.12 -17.77 60.55
CA ASN A 15 -30.45 -19.05 60.22
C ASN A 15 -29.36 -18.94 59.13
N GLY A 16 -28.31 -19.75 59.26
CA GLY A 16 -27.61 -20.32 58.10
C GLY A 16 -26.20 -19.81 57.83
N ALA A 17 -25.21 -20.44 58.47
CA ALA A 17 -23.83 -20.41 58.04
C ALA A 17 -23.68 -20.90 56.59
N ASN A 18 -22.86 -20.23 55.79
CA ASN A 18 -22.06 -20.91 54.77
C ASN A 18 -20.85 -20.04 54.39
N GLY A 19 -19.66 -20.52 54.73
CA GLY A 19 -18.41 -19.97 54.28
C GLY A 19 -18.30 -20.09 52.76
N ARG A 20 -18.01 -18.99 52.08
CA ARG A 20 -17.56 -19.03 50.69
C ARG A 20 -16.04 -19.17 50.71
N SER A 21 -15.59 -20.35 50.34
CA SER A 21 -14.21 -20.66 49.98
C SER A 21 -13.73 -19.75 48.86
N ALA A 22 -12.45 -19.36 48.91
CA ALA A 22 -11.75 -18.69 47.83
C ALA A 22 -11.87 -19.50 46.52
N PRO A 23 -11.95 -18.85 45.35
CA PRO A 23 -11.99 -19.58 44.09
C PRO A 23 -10.62 -20.24 43.84
N ASP A 24 -10.69 -21.54 43.53
CA ASP A 24 -9.56 -22.41 43.23
C ASP A 24 -8.89 -21.97 41.92
N GLY A 25 -7.57 -21.82 41.96
CA GLY A 25 -6.73 -21.30 40.87
C GLY A 25 -6.49 -22.31 39.76
N ARG A 26 -7.55 -22.80 39.12
CA ARG A 26 -7.45 -23.60 37.90
C ARG A 26 -7.92 -22.78 36.72
N ALA A 27 -6.96 -22.26 35.95
CA ALA A 27 -7.23 -21.78 34.60
C ALA A 27 -7.93 -22.91 33.82
N ASP A 28 -9.06 -22.58 33.22
CA ASP A 28 -9.90 -23.53 32.50
C ASP A 28 -9.17 -23.93 31.21
N ALA A 29 -8.93 -25.22 31.00
CA ALA A 29 -8.22 -25.77 29.84
C ALA A 29 -8.89 -25.42 28.49
N ARG A 30 -10.15 -24.96 28.52
CA ARG A 30 -10.84 -24.38 27.35
C ARG A 30 -10.34 -22.97 26.99
N THR A 31 -9.96 -22.16 27.98
CA THR A 31 -9.39 -20.83 27.78
C THR A 31 -7.96 -20.93 27.24
N GLU A 32 -7.15 -21.84 27.78
CA GLU A 32 -5.78 -22.09 27.27
C GLU A 32 -5.78 -22.56 25.81
N ARG A 33 -6.70 -23.44 25.41
CA ARG A 33 -6.85 -23.86 24.00
C ARG A 33 -7.31 -22.74 23.06
N ALA A 34 -8.20 -21.86 23.52
CA ALA A 34 -8.68 -20.74 22.71
C ALA A 34 -7.59 -19.68 22.49
N VAL A 35 -6.71 -19.47 23.49
CA VAL A 35 -5.54 -18.60 23.35
C VAL A 35 -4.52 -19.21 22.38
N ASP A 36 -4.27 -20.52 22.44
CA ASP A 36 -3.33 -21.21 21.54
C ASP A 36 -3.76 -21.16 20.05
N GLU A 37 -5.07 -21.25 19.77
CA GLU A 37 -5.61 -21.10 18.42
C GLU A 37 -5.55 -19.64 17.88
N ASP A 38 -5.59 -18.63 18.75
CA ASP A 38 -5.52 -17.22 18.36
C ASP A 38 -4.09 -16.70 18.15
N LEU A 39 -3.08 -17.32 18.78
CA LEU A 39 -1.67 -16.92 18.64
C LEU A 39 -1.15 -17.02 17.19
N HIS A 40 -1.71 -17.90 16.37
CA HIS A 40 -1.35 -18.03 14.95
C HIS A 40 -1.99 -16.97 14.04
N ARG A 41 -2.95 -16.16 14.54
CA ARG A 41 -3.62 -15.13 13.74
C ARG A 41 -2.88 -13.80 13.72
N TYR A 42 -2.02 -13.54 14.69
CA TYR A 42 -1.35 -12.27 14.87
C TYR A 42 0.16 -12.42 14.68
N VAL A 43 0.77 -11.46 13.99
CA VAL A 43 2.24 -11.42 13.87
C VAL A 43 2.87 -11.00 15.20
N ALA A 44 2.24 -10.06 15.90
CA ALA A 44 2.65 -9.66 17.23
C ALA A 44 2.13 -10.66 18.29
N PRO A 45 2.95 -11.07 19.26
CA PRO A 45 2.48 -11.87 20.39
C PRO A 45 1.34 -11.17 21.13
N VAL A 46 0.28 -11.91 21.46
CA VAL A 46 -0.77 -11.41 22.35
C VAL A 46 -0.29 -11.56 23.79
N VAL A 47 -0.07 -10.43 24.47
CA VAL A 47 0.34 -10.40 25.88
C VAL A 47 -0.79 -9.94 26.79
N GLY A 48 -0.86 -10.49 28.00
CA GLY A 48 -1.89 -10.19 28.99
C GLY A 48 -1.63 -8.88 29.73
N PRO A 49 -2.61 -8.38 30.51
CA PRO A 49 -2.50 -7.10 31.23
C PRO A 49 -1.38 -7.06 32.29
N ASP A 50 -0.90 -8.23 32.74
CA ASP A 50 0.17 -8.36 33.73
C ASP A 50 1.58 -8.51 33.08
N ASP A 51 1.67 -8.52 31.75
CA ASP A 51 2.92 -8.58 31.01
C ASP A 51 3.39 -7.16 30.66
N GLU A 52 4.59 -6.79 31.11
CA GLU A 52 5.12 -5.45 30.91
C GLU A 52 5.69 -5.21 29.52
N ARG A 53 5.84 -6.25 28.69
CA ARG A 53 6.43 -6.17 27.36
C ARG A 53 5.49 -5.48 26.37
N VAL A 54 6.06 -4.67 25.49
CA VAL A 54 5.33 -3.96 24.43
C VAL A 54 5.87 -4.42 23.09
N PHE A 55 4.99 -4.74 22.15
CA PHE A 55 5.37 -5.17 20.81
C PHE A 55 4.81 -4.20 19.77
N THR A 56 5.56 -3.97 18.70
CA THR A 56 5.01 -3.39 17.48
C THR A 56 4.06 -4.37 16.80
N ASP A 57 3.23 -3.89 15.87
CA ASP A 57 2.38 -4.75 15.01
C ASP A 57 3.18 -5.77 14.18
N SER A 58 4.51 -5.62 14.10
CA SER A 58 5.40 -6.56 13.44
C SER A 58 6.03 -7.60 14.36
N GLY A 59 5.61 -7.65 15.63
CA GLY A 59 6.12 -8.59 16.63
C GLY A 59 7.53 -8.26 17.15
N ILE A 60 8.00 -7.04 16.92
CA ILE A 60 9.27 -6.55 17.48
C ILE A 60 8.98 -6.02 18.88
N GLU A 61 9.63 -6.60 19.90
CA GLU A 61 9.60 -6.12 21.28
C GLU A 61 10.27 -4.75 21.37
N VAL A 62 9.65 -3.82 22.10
CA VAL A 62 10.10 -2.44 22.28
C VAL A 62 10.46 -2.22 23.74
N ASP A 63 11.74 -1.97 24.00
CA ASP A 63 12.23 -1.65 25.33
C ASP A 63 11.76 -0.27 25.78
N ARG A 64 11.62 -0.07 27.09
CA ARG A 64 11.18 1.20 27.68
C ARG A 64 12.16 2.36 27.43
N LEU A 65 13.43 2.03 27.25
CA LEU A 65 14.53 2.98 27.05
C LEU A 65 15.59 2.30 26.19
N TYR A 66 16.05 3.02 25.17
CA TYR A 66 17.22 2.65 24.38
C TYR A 66 18.38 3.60 24.72
N ASP A 67 19.56 3.06 24.99
CA ASP A 67 20.79 3.80 25.25
C ASP A 67 21.91 3.45 24.26
N GLN A 68 23.13 3.94 24.49
CA GLN A 68 24.27 3.72 23.60
C GLN A 68 24.63 2.23 23.45
N GLY A 69 24.33 1.40 24.46
CA GLY A 69 24.55 -0.05 24.45
C GLY A 69 23.64 -0.81 23.49
N ASP A 70 22.49 -0.24 23.12
CA ASP A 70 21.53 -0.87 22.19
C ASP A 70 21.85 -0.58 20.72
N VAL A 71 22.79 0.32 20.46
CA VAL A 71 23.26 0.62 19.11
C VAL A 71 23.95 -0.62 18.54
N ALA A 72 23.45 -1.08 17.38
CA ALA A 72 24.03 -2.22 16.69
C ALA A 72 25.52 -2.00 16.39
N PRO A 73 26.36 -3.06 16.45
CA PRO A 73 27.77 -2.95 16.11
C PRO A 73 27.95 -2.48 14.66
N ASP A 74 29.10 -1.85 14.39
CA ASP A 74 29.46 -1.28 13.08
C ASP A 74 28.43 -0.26 12.55
N LEU A 75 28.03 0.68 13.41
CA LEU A 75 27.07 1.72 13.03
C LEU A 75 27.55 2.53 11.81
N GLU A 76 28.85 2.84 11.74
CA GLU A 76 29.42 3.63 10.65
C GLU A 76 29.26 2.93 9.29
N GLY A 77 29.62 1.64 9.20
CA GLY A 77 29.43 0.85 7.98
C GLY A 77 27.96 0.64 7.61
N ARG A 78 27.06 0.56 8.61
CA ARG A 78 25.61 0.38 8.41
C ARG A 78 24.88 1.66 8.00
N LEU A 79 25.39 2.83 8.36
CA LEU A 79 24.77 4.11 8.01
C LEU A 79 25.30 4.64 6.67
N GLY A 80 26.62 4.64 6.48
CA GLY A 80 27.27 5.30 5.35
C GLY A 80 26.93 6.79 5.21
N GLU A 81 27.24 7.34 4.04
CA GLU A 81 26.88 8.71 3.63
C GLU A 81 25.71 8.69 2.64
N PRO A 82 24.86 9.74 2.61
CA PRO A 82 23.78 9.83 1.62
C PRO A 82 24.36 9.78 0.19
N GLY A 83 23.66 9.10 -0.71
CA GLY A 83 24.08 8.90 -2.12
C GLY A 83 25.20 7.86 -2.32
N SER A 84 25.64 7.19 -1.26
CA SER A 84 26.61 6.09 -1.31
C SER A 84 26.07 4.84 -0.62
N TYR A 85 26.50 3.66 -1.07
CA TYR A 85 26.16 2.38 -0.42
C TYR A 85 26.55 2.42 1.08
N PRO A 86 25.70 1.94 2.01
CA PRO A 86 24.47 1.14 1.82
C PRO A 86 23.18 1.96 1.63
N PHE A 87 23.27 3.26 1.37
CA PHE A 87 22.14 4.17 1.12
C PHE A 87 21.13 4.32 2.27
N THR A 88 21.46 3.86 3.47
CA THR A 88 20.59 3.94 4.66
C THR A 88 20.18 5.37 4.99
N ARG A 89 21.02 6.36 4.64
CA ARG A 89 20.74 7.79 4.83
C ARG A 89 20.15 8.49 3.59
N GLY A 90 19.89 7.76 2.51
CA GLY A 90 19.28 8.27 1.28
C GLY A 90 20.06 7.90 0.02
N ILE A 91 19.35 7.86 -1.12
CA ILE A 91 19.89 7.49 -2.43
C ILE A 91 20.57 8.62 -3.20
N HIS A 92 20.51 9.86 -2.69
CA HIS A 92 21.09 11.06 -3.31
C HIS A 92 21.86 11.86 -2.26
N ASP A 93 22.98 12.50 -2.64
CA ASP A 93 23.87 13.21 -1.72
C ASP A 93 23.15 14.35 -0.97
N GLY A 94 22.47 15.25 -1.68
CA GLY A 94 21.78 16.40 -1.07
C GLY A 94 20.30 16.18 -0.75
N MET A 95 19.73 15.02 -1.10
CA MET A 95 18.32 14.66 -0.86
C MET A 95 17.36 15.86 -1.08
N TYR A 96 16.54 16.18 -0.07
CA TYR A 96 15.51 17.22 -0.13
C TYR A 96 16.04 18.65 -0.03
N ARG A 97 17.36 18.84 0.15
CA ARG A 97 18.00 20.15 0.02
C ARG A 97 18.26 20.51 -1.44
N ASP A 98 18.47 19.49 -2.29
CA ASP A 98 18.66 19.65 -3.72
C ASP A 98 17.33 19.57 -4.47
N ARG A 99 16.53 18.54 -4.17
CA ARG A 99 15.25 18.29 -4.83
C ARG A 99 14.26 17.64 -3.88
N LEU A 100 13.09 18.27 -3.71
CA LEU A 100 11.98 17.67 -2.97
C LEU A 100 11.49 16.38 -3.65
N TRP A 101 10.84 15.51 -2.88
CA TRP A 101 10.14 14.37 -3.45
C TRP A 101 9.07 14.85 -4.44
N THR A 102 8.77 14.02 -5.43
CA THR A 102 7.68 14.29 -6.38
C THR A 102 6.35 14.20 -5.61
N MET A 103 5.65 15.32 -5.48
CA MET A 103 4.25 15.31 -5.03
C MET A 103 3.42 14.74 -6.18
N ARG A 104 2.95 13.51 -6.00
CA ARG A 104 2.25 12.72 -7.02
C ARG A 104 0.97 12.14 -6.44
N GLN A 105 -0.16 12.78 -6.73
CA GLN A 105 -1.46 12.33 -6.26
C GLN A 105 -2.00 11.23 -7.18
N TYR A 106 -2.48 10.15 -6.58
CA TYR A 106 -3.22 9.09 -7.27
C TYR A 106 -4.61 9.61 -7.65
N ALA A 107 -4.89 9.65 -8.95
CA ALA A 107 -6.12 10.23 -9.50
C ALA A 107 -6.54 9.56 -10.82
N GLY A 108 -7.85 9.43 -10.96
CA GLY A 108 -8.54 8.80 -12.08
C GLY A 108 -9.87 8.29 -11.54
N PHE A 109 -10.98 8.72 -12.14
CA PHE A 109 -12.33 8.28 -11.78
C PHE A 109 -13.30 8.71 -12.88
N SER A 110 -14.43 8.01 -12.98
CA SER A 110 -15.52 8.37 -13.90
C SER A 110 -15.05 8.30 -15.35
N SER A 111 -14.95 9.41 -16.08
CA SER A 111 -14.58 9.42 -17.50
C SER A 111 -13.16 9.95 -17.77
N PRO A 112 -12.63 9.77 -19.00
CA PRO A 112 -11.41 10.44 -19.43
C PRO A 112 -11.42 11.96 -19.25
N GLU A 113 -12.55 12.63 -19.52
CA GLU A 113 -12.72 14.08 -19.37
C GLU A 113 -12.64 14.50 -17.89
N ASP A 114 -13.36 13.80 -17.00
CA ASP A 114 -13.33 14.07 -15.55
C ASP A 114 -11.91 13.87 -14.98
N THR A 115 -11.21 12.85 -15.49
CA THR A 115 -9.83 12.55 -15.11
C THR A 115 -8.87 13.64 -15.61
N ASN A 116 -9.02 14.12 -16.84
CA ASN A 116 -8.23 15.24 -17.37
C ASN A 116 -8.45 16.53 -16.57
N GLU A 117 -9.71 16.88 -16.28
CA GLU A 117 -10.04 18.05 -15.45
C GLU A 117 -9.33 17.94 -14.09
N ARG A 118 -9.36 16.75 -13.48
CA ARG A 118 -8.68 16.49 -12.22
C ARG A 118 -7.16 16.63 -12.34
N TYR A 119 -6.54 16.16 -13.41
CA TYR A 119 -5.10 16.32 -13.63
C TYR A 119 -4.70 17.78 -13.79
N ARG A 120 -5.42 18.55 -14.63
CA ARG A 120 -5.17 19.99 -14.79
C ARG A 120 -5.35 20.73 -13.46
N TYR A 121 -6.37 20.39 -12.67
CA TYR A 121 -6.56 20.91 -11.32
C TYR A 121 -5.34 20.62 -10.43
N LEU A 122 -4.87 19.36 -10.37
CA LEU A 122 -3.74 18.97 -9.52
C LEU A 122 -2.44 19.69 -9.91
N LEU A 123 -2.15 19.79 -11.21
CA LEU A 123 -0.97 20.50 -11.73
C LEU A 123 -1.04 21.99 -11.39
N ALA A 124 -2.20 22.63 -11.56
CA ALA A 124 -2.41 24.03 -11.22
C ALA A 124 -2.24 24.31 -9.71
N HIS A 125 -2.41 23.29 -8.85
CA HIS A 125 -2.26 23.38 -7.39
C HIS A 125 -0.95 22.78 -6.87
N GLY A 126 0.06 22.63 -7.73
CA GLY A 126 1.43 22.31 -7.32
C GLY A 126 1.80 20.83 -7.32
N SER A 127 0.96 19.95 -7.89
CA SER A 127 1.39 18.58 -8.18
C SER A 127 2.56 18.61 -9.18
N THR A 128 3.60 17.82 -8.90
CA THR A 128 4.84 17.78 -9.72
C THR A 128 4.93 16.52 -10.57
N GLY A 129 3.92 15.65 -10.48
CA GLY A 129 3.71 14.49 -11.33
C GLY A 129 2.26 14.02 -11.23
N LEU A 130 1.85 13.18 -12.17
CA LEU A 130 0.52 12.58 -12.22
C LEU A 130 0.60 11.10 -11.86
N SER A 131 -0.42 10.54 -11.22
CA SER A 131 -0.54 9.09 -11.09
C SER A 131 -1.92 8.64 -11.52
N MET A 132 -1.95 7.90 -12.62
CA MET A 132 -3.16 7.44 -13.28
C MET A 132 -3.69 6.17 -12.63
N ALA A 133 -4.95 6.26 -12.19
CA ALA A 133 -5.74 5.16 -11.66
C ALA A 133 -6.69 4.66 -12.74
N PHE A 134 -6.59 3.39 -13.11
CA PHE A 134 -7.46 2.75 -14.10
C PHE A 134 -8.61 2.03 -13.42
N ASP A 135 -9.75 1.94 -14.09
CA ASP A 135 -10.88 1.15 -13.58
C ASP A 135 -10.58 -0.36 -13.61
N LEU A 136 -11.51 -1.16 -13.08
CA LEU A 136 -11.32 -2.61 -13.00
C LEU A 136 -11.30 -3.28 -14.39
N PRO A 137 -12.23 -2.97 -15.32
CA PRO A 137 -12.18 -3.47 -16.71
C PRO A 137 -10.83 -3.26 -17.39
N THR A 138 -10.32 -2.03 -17.40
CA THR A 138 -9.02 -1.69 -18.01
C THR A 138 -7.90 -2.49 -17.36
N GLN A 139 -7.90 -2.63 -16.03
CA GLN A 139 -6.90 -3.42 -15.32
C GLN A 139 -6.91 -4.91 -15.67
N LEU A 140 -8.08 -5.43 -16.06
CA LEU A 140 -8.27 -6.82 -16.48
C LEU A 140 -8.19 -7.01 -18.00
N GLY A 141 -7.83 -5.96 -18.74
CA GLY A 141 -7.68 -5.99 -20.20
C GLY A 141 -9.00 -6.28 -20.91
N ARG A 142 -10.09 -5.69 -20.42
CA ARG A 142 -11.43 -5.78 -21.01
C ARG A 142 -11.91 -4.40 -21.41
N ASP A 143 -12.54 -4.34 -22.57
CA ASP A 143 -13.20 -3.15 -23.07
C ASP A 143 -14.49 -2.89 -22.27
N SER A 144 -14.89 -1.62 -22.17
CA SER A 144 -16.06 -1.18 -21.41
C SER A 144 -17.39 -1.82 -21.85
N ASP A 145 -17.48 -2.34 -23.08
CA ASP A 145 -18.69 -2.99 -23.61
C ASP A 145 -18.76 -4.50 -23.36
N ASP A 146 -17.75 -5.09 -22.70
CA ASP A 146 -17.78 -6.47 -22.24
C ASP A 146 -18.91 -6.64 -21.21
N PRO A 147 -19.85 -7.60 -21.41
CA PRO A 147 -20.95 -7.84 -20.46
C PRO A 147 -20.52 -8.11 -19.01
N LEU A 148 -19.29 -8.57 -18.78
CA LEU A 148 -18.73 -8.78 -17.44
C LEU A 148 -18.31 -7.49 -16.72
N CYS A 149 -18.23 -6.37 -17.47
CA CYS A 149 -17.78 -5.07 -16.98
C CYS A 149 -18.93 -4.17 -16.54
N ASP A 150 -20.19 -4.60 -16.72
CA ASP A 150 -21.38 -3.86 -16.30
C ASP A 150 -21.31 -3.47 -14.82
N GLY A 151 -21.44 -2.16 -14.54
CA GLY A 151 -21.34 -1.58 -13.20
C GLY A 151 -19.93 -1.35 -12.64
N GLU A 152 -18.88 -1.70 -13.38
CA GLU A 152 -17.48 -1.49 -12.96
C GLU A 152 -16.74 -0.44 -13.81
N VAL A 153 -17.25 -0.13 -15.00
CA VAL A 153 -16.69 0.91 -15.90
C VAL A 153 -16.64 2.26 -15.20
N GLY A 154 -15.45 2.87 -15.14
CA GLY A 154 -15.22 4.17 -14.52
C GLY A 154 -15.40 4.25 -12.99
N ARG A 155 -15.69 3.13 -12.33
CA ARG A 155 -16.07 3.12 -10.90
C ARG A 155 -14.90 3.36 -9.95
N THR A 156 -13.76 2.75 -10.25
CA THR A 156 -12.56 2.74 -9.38
C THR A 156 -11.36 3.45 -9.97
N GLY A 157 -11.50 3.94 -11.20
CA GLY A 157 -10.47 4.61 -11.97
C GLY A 157 -11.05 5.10 -13.30
N VAL A 158 -10.19 5.56 -14.20
CA VAL A 158 -10.58 5.94 -15.56
C VAL A 158 -10.66 4.69 -16.47
N PRO A 159 -11.69 4.55 -17.32
CA PRO A 159 -11.73 3.53 -18.37
C PRO A 159 -10.82 3.96 -19.52
N ILE A 160 -10.02 3.02 -20.04
CA ILE A 160 -9.22 3.23 -21.25
C ILE A 160 -9.42 2.02 -22.15
N ASP A 161 -10.23 2.18 -23.19
CA ASP A 161 -10.48 1.14 -24.19
C ASP A 161 -9.61 1.36 -25.44
N THR A 162 -9.35 2.64 -25.77
CA THR A 162 -8.71 3.05 -27.01
C THR A 162 -7.67 4.16 -26.79
N ILE A 163 -6.94 4.49 -27.85
CA ILE A 163 -6.07 5.67 -27.86
C ILE A 163 -6.86 6.98 -27.66
N GLU A 164 -8.14 7.05 -28.04
CA GLU A 164 -8.94 8.26 -27.89
C GLU A 164 -9.13 8.63 -26.41
N ASP A 165 -9.35 7.64 -25.56
CA ASP A 165 -9.51 7.85 -24.11
C ASP A 165 -8.20 8.37 -23.49
N MET A 166 -7.06 7.84 -23.95
CA MET A 166 -5.74 8.30 -23.54
C MET A 166 -5.47 9.74 -24.01
N ARG A 167 -5.87 10.10 -25.24
CA ARG A 167 -5.78 11.48 -25.74
C ARG A 167 -6.56 12.45 -24.86
N ILE A 168 -7.81 12.12 -24.55
CA ILE A 168 -8.67 12.97 -23.71
C ILE A 168 -8.03 13.15 -22.33
N CYS A 169 -7.54 12.07 -21.70
CA CYS A 169 -6.89 12.14 -20.40
C CYS A 169 -5.72 13.14 -20.36
N PHE A 170 -4.96 13.27 -21.46
CA PHE A 170 -3.76 14.12 -21.55
C PHE A 170 -3.95 15.35 -22.45
N GLU A 171 -5.19 15.70 -22.81
CA GLU A 171 -5.48 16.92 -23.55
C GLU A 171 -4.99 18.15 -22.76
N GLU A 172 -4.28 19.05 -23.42
CA GLU A 172 -3.65 20.25 -22.82
C GLU A 172 -2.61 19.96 -21.71
N ILE A 173 -2.13 18.71 -21.58
CA ILE A 173 -1.08 18.33 -20.64
C ILE A 173 0.20 17.99 -21.41
N PRO A 174 1.26 18.82 -21.31
CA PRO A 174 2.51 18.61 -22.04
C PRO A 174 3.32 17.44 -21.45
N LEU A 175 3.40 16.33 -22.20
CA LEU A 175 4.06 15.09 -21.74
C LEU A 175 5.60 15.18 -21.65
N ASP A 176 6.21 16.19 -22.25
CA ASP A 176 7.64 16.49 -22.09
C ASP A 176 7.95 17.15 -20.74
N ALA A 177 6.98 17.81 -20.10
CA ALA A 177 7.15 18.55 -18.85
C ALA A 177 6.65 17.80 -17.61
N VAL A 178 5.69 16.88 -17.76
CA VAL A 178 5.06 16.18 -16.65
C VAL A 178 5.49 14.71 -16.62
N SER A 179 5.84 14.21 -15.43
CA SER A 179 6.04 12.77 -15.26
C SER A 179 4.73 12.08 -14.89
N THR A 180 4.40 10.97 -15.56
CA THR A 180 3.18 10.18 -15.28
C THR A 180 3.52 8.79 -14.76
N SER A 181 2.94 8.42 -13.62
CA SER A 181 2.92 7.03 -13.13
C SER A 181 1.61 6.38 -13.52
N MET A 182 1.64 5.15 -14.01
CA MET A 182 0.47 4.37 -14.39
C MET A 182 0.39 3.14 -13.47
N THR A 183 -0.64 3.08 -12.63
CA THR A 183 -0.86 1.94 -11.71
C THR A 183 -1.54 0.79 -12.45
N ILE A 184 -0.81 0.23 -13.41
CA ILE A 184 -1.24 -0.84 -14.31
C ILE A 184 -0.20 -1.97 -14.30
N ASN A 185 -0.67 -3.22 -14.39
CA ASN A 185 0.20 -4.41 -14.33
C ASN A 185 0.00 -5.30 -15.56
N ALA A 186 -0.98 -6.21 -15.58
CA ALA A 186 -1.08 -7.17 -16.68
C ALA A 186 -1.22 -6.52 -18.08
N PRO A 187 -1.98 -5.42 -18.26
CA PRO A 187 -2.02 -4.67 -19.53
C PRO A 187 -0.92 -3.62 -19.72
N ALA A 188 0.10 -3.54 -18.85
CA ALA A 188 1.05 -2.42 -18.80
C ALA A 188 1.72 -2.08 -20.14
N ALA A 189 2.06 -3.08 -20.95
CA ALA A 189 2.67 -2.88 -22.26
C ALA A 189 1.76 -2.09 -23.21
N ILE A 190 0.45 -2.40 -23.20
CA ILE A 190 -0.54 -1.75 -24.07
C ILE A 190 -0.74 -0.30 -23.61
N LEU A 191 -0.91 -0.07 -22.30
CA LEU A 191 -1.12 1.29 -21.77
C LEU A 191 0.12 2.17 -21.93
N LEU A 192 1.32 1.58 -21.84
CA LEU A 192 2.58 2.27 -22.18
C LEU A 192 2.60 2.69 -23.66
N LEU A 193 2.26 1.79 -24.57
CA LEU A 193 2.18 2.10 -25.99
C LEU A 193 1.19 3.23 -26.28
N LEU A 194 -0.01 3.19 -25.69
CA LEU A 194 -1.00 4.25 -25.87
C LEU A 194 -0.48 5.59 -25.35
N TYR A 195 0.18 5.61 -24.19
CA TYR A 195 0.78 6.82 -23.63
C TYR A 195 1.91 7.37 -24.53
N GLU A 196 2.76 6.49 -25.07
CA GLU A 196 3.82 6.86 -26.00
C GLU A 196 3.28 7.46 -27.30
N LEU A 197 2.24 6.86 -27.88
CA LEU A 197 1.59 7.38 -29.09
C LEU A 197 0.97 8.76 -28.87
N VAL A 198 0.37 9.01 -27.69
CA VAL A 198 -0.10 10.36 -27.33
C VAL A 198 1.07 11.34 -27.22
N GLY A 199 2.22 10.90 -26.69
CA GLY A 199 3.46 11.68 -26.68
C GLY A 199 3.93 12.03 -28.09
N GLU A 200 3.95 11.04 -29.00
CA GLU A 200 4.32 11.23 -30.40
C GLU A 200 3.40 12.23 -31.10
N GLU A 201 2.08 12.14 -30.88
CA GLU A 201 1.09 13.08 -31.43
C GLU A 201 1.27 14.51 -30.90
N GLN A 202 1.75 14.67 -29.67
CA GLN A 202 2.15 15.97 -29.10
C GLN A 202 3.52 16.46 -29.61
N GLY A 203 4.23 15.66 -30.42
CA GLY A 203 5.57 15.96 -30.91
C GLY A 203 6.69 15.73 -29.88
N VAL A 204 6.42 14.92 -28.84
CA VAL A 204 7.36 14.55 -27.79
C VAL A 204 8.04 13.22 -28.16
N PRO A 205 9.36 13.20 -28.44
CA PRO A 205 10.08 11.96 -28.68
C PRO A 205 10.03 11.04 -27.46
N SER A 206 9.97 9.74 -27.70
CA SER A 206 9.90 8.71 -26.65
C SER A 206 11.03 8.84 -25.62
N GLU A 207 12.24 9.25 -26.03
CA GLU A 207 13.38 9.40 -25.12
C GLU A 207 13.25 10.55 -24.11
N GLN A 208 12.27 11.43 -24.32
CA GLN A 208 11.94 12.52 -23.39
C GLN A 208 10.83 12.16 -22.40
N LEU A 209 10.03 11.13 -22.69
CA LEU A 209 8.93 10.70 -21.84
C LEU A 209 9.46 10.21 -20.49
N ARG A 210 8.85 10.69 -19.41
CA ARG A 210 9.25 10.37 -18.04
C ARG A 210 8.07 9.76 -17.31
N GLY A 211 8.21 8.55 -16.82
CA GLY A 211 7.10 7.93 -16.13
C GLY A 211 7.43 6.60 -15.48
N THR A 212 6.39 5.92 -15.08
CA THR A 212 6.48 4.61 -14.43
C THR A 212 5.26 3.80 -14.83
N VAL A 213 5.44 2.53 -15.20
CA VAL A 213 4.37 1.54 -15.10
C VAL A 213 4.57 0.74 -13.83
N GLN A 214 3.49 0.33 -13.15
CA GLN A 214 3.65 -0.48 -11.94
C GLN A 214 4.28 -1.84 -12.27
N ASN A 215 3.72 -2.56 -13.26
CA ASN A 215 4.33 -3.74 -13.89
C ASN A 215 4.92 -4.77 -12.90
N ASP A 216 4.35 -4.86 -11.69
CA ASP A 216 4.76 -5.82 -10.66
C ASP A 216 3.67 -6.87 -10.54
N VAL A 217 3.88 -7.98 -11.24
CA VAL A 217 2.86 -8.98 -11.47
C VAL A 217 2.83 -10.05 -10.38
N LEU A 218 3.95 -10.27 -9.67
CA LEU A 218 4.03 -11.26 -8.59
C LEU A 218 3.10 -10.89 -7.43
N LYS A 219 3.04 -9.61 -7.06
CA LYS A 219 2.08 -9.13 -6.05
C LYS A 219 0.61 -9.26 -6.47
N GLU A 220 0.30 -9.37 -7.76
CA GLU A 220 -1.07 -9.57 -8.23
C GLU A 220 -1.58 -10.93 -7.78
N TYR A 221 -0.75 -11.97 -7.88
CA TYR A 221 -1.12 -13.33 -7.44
C TYR A 221 -1.17 -13.47 -5.92
N VAL A 222 -0.31 -12.75 -5.20
CA VAL A 222 -0.20 -12.85 -3.73
C VAL A 222 -1.25 -12.01 -3.00
N ALA A 223 -1.55 -10.82 -3.50
CA ALA A 223 -2.30 -9.83 -2.73
C ALA A 223 -3.42 -9.13 -3.52
N ARG A 224 -3.15 -8.65 -4.74
CA ARG A 224 -4.06 -7.67 -5.37
C ARG A 224 -5.17 -8.30 -6.23
N GLY A 225 -4.90 -9.42 -6.88
CA GLY A 225 -5.89 -10.23 -7.61
C GLY A 225 -6.17 -9.83 -9.06
N ASN A 226 -5.52 -8.80 -9.61
CA ASN A 226 -5.79 -8.30 -10.97
C ASN A 226 -4.81 -8.86 -12.01
N TYR A 227 -4.73 -10.19 -12.11
CA TYR A 227 -3.92 -10.89 -13.12
C TYR A 227 -4.79 -11.42 -14.28
N ILE A 228 -4.22 -11.45 -15.48
CA ILE A 228 -4.89 -11.95 -16.70
C ILE A 228 -4.32 -13.31 -17.12
N TYR A 229 -2.99 -13.42 -17.17
CA TYR A 229 -2.29 -14.61 -17.67
C TYR A 229 -1.72 -15.45 -16.52
N PRO A 230 -1.29 -16.70 -16.76
CA PRO A 230 -0.51 -17.47 -15.80
C PRO A 230 0.85 -16.81 -15.49
N PRO A 231 1.50 -17.14 -14.35
CA PRO A 231 2.71 -16.45 -13.90
C PRO A 231 3.85 -16.38 -14.93
N GLU A 232 4.20 -17.49 -15.58
CA GLU A 232 5.34 -17.55 -16.50
C GLU A 232 5.17 -16.63 -17.73
N PRO A 233 4.05 -16.68 -18.49
CA PRO A 233 3.78 -15.70 -19.55
C PRO A 233 3.76 -14.25 -19.06
N THR A 234 3.22 -13.99 -17.87
CA THR A 234 3.17 -12.63 -17.32
C THR A 234 4.57 -12.10 -16.98
N MET A 235 5.45 -12.96 -16.44
CA MET A 235 6.85 -12.60 -16.20
C MET A 235 7.59 -12.26 -17.50
N ARG A 236 7.33 -13.01 -18.58
CA ARG A 236 7.87 -12.70 -19.91
C ARG A 236 7.47 -11.30 -20.37
N LEU A 237 6.18 -10.96 -20.28
CA LEU A 237 5.67 -9.62 -20.66
C LEU A 237 6.28 -8.51 -19.80
N THR A 238 6.48 -8.78 -18.50
CA THR A 238 7.14 -7.85 -17.57
C THR A 238 8.56 -7.54 -18.05
N THR A 239 9.33 -8.57 -18.41
CA THR A 239 10.71 -8.41 -18.90
C THR A 239 10.80 -7.84 -20.31
N ASP A 240 9.82 -8.10 -21.19
CA ASP A 240 9.75 -7.47 -22.52
C ASP A 240 9.66 -5.93 -22.40
N ILE A 241 8.91 -5.41 -21.42
CA ILE A 241 8.84 -3.96 -21.15
C ILE A 241 10.22 -3.43 -20.72
N PHE A 242 11.03 -4.23 -20.01
CA PHE A 242 12.37 -3.81 -19.57
C PHE A 242 13.29 -3.62 -20.78
N GLU A 243 13.31 -4.62 -21.67
CA GLU A 243 14.08 -4.58 -22.91
C GLU A 243 13.62 -3.43 -23.80
N TYR A 244 12.31 -3.31 -24.03
CA TYR A 244 11.75 -2.25 -24.87
C TYR A 244 12.08 -0.84 -24.36
N CYS A 245 11.88 -0.57 -23.06
CA CYS A 245 12.16 0.74 -22.51
C CYS A 245 13.66 1.05 -22.48
N HIS A 246 14.53 0.03 -22.33
CA HIS A 246 15.97 0.23 -22.42
C HIS A 246 16.38 0.84 -23.77
N ASP A 247 15.82 0.30 -24.85
CA ASP A 247 16.18 0.69 -26.22
C ASP A 247 15.41 1.92 -26.73
N HIS A 248 14.15 2.11 -26.30
CA HIS A 248 13.23 3.07 -26.92
C HIS A 248 12.72 4.18 -25.98
N VAL A 249 12.61 3.92 -24.67
CA VAL A 249 12.03 4.87 -23.69
C VAL A 249 12.93 4.97 -22.45
N PRO A 250 14.21 5.37 -22.59
CA PRO A 250 15.25 5.19 -21.56
C PRO A 250 15.02 5.96 -20.25
N ARG A 251 14.07 6.89 -20.21
CA ARG A 251 13.70 7.65 -19.01
C ARG A 251 12.45 7.10 -18.30
N TRP A 252 11.96 5.95 -18.75
CA TRP A 252 10.84 5.25 -18.15
C TRP A 252 11.29 4.30 -17.04
N ASN A 253 10.62 4.37 -15.89
CA ASN A 253 10.78 3.38 -14.83
C ASN A 253 9.90 2.18 -15.17
N THR A 254 10.53 1.07 -15.51
CA THR A 254 9.87 -0.08 -16.14
C THR A 254 9.08 -0.96 -15.16
N ILE A 255 9.30 -0.78 -13.86
CA ILE A 255 8.62 -1.49 -12.79
C ILE A 255 8.62 -0.66 -11.52
N SER A 256 7.58 -0.82 -10.70
CA SER A 256 7.51 -0.38 -9.33
C SER A 256 7.24 -1.59 -8.43
N ILE A 257 8.31 -2.23 -7.95
CA ILE A 257 8.22 -3.40 -7.07
C ILE A 257 7.56 -2.98 -5.75
N SER A 258 6.44 -3.60 -5.40
CA SER A 258 5.41 -3.01 -4.55
C SER A 258 5.10 -3.84 -3.30
N GLY A 259 5.48 -3.32 -2.13
CA GLY A 259 5.05 -3.84 -0.82
C GLY A 259 3.67 -3.38 -0.39
N TYR A 260 3.23 -2.20 -0.85
CA TYR A 260 1.98 -1.56 -0.44
C TYR A 260 0.77 -2.49 -0.44
N HIS A 261 0.52 -3.21 -1.55
CA HIS A 261 -0.65 -4.07 -1.68
C HIS A 261 -0.61 -5.28 -0.75
N ILE A 262 0.60 -5.79 -0.48
CA ILE A 262 0.80 -6.91 0.43
C ILE A 262 0.51 -6.44 1.86
N ARG A 263 0.96 -5.21 2.21
CA ARG A 263 0.67 -4.56 3.50
C ARG A 263 -0.82 -4.31 3.70
N GLU A 264 -1.51 -3.82 2.67
CA GLU A 264 -2.97 -3.62 2.69
C GLU A 264 -3.76 -4.94 2.80
N LYS A 265 -3.15 -6.08 2.48
CA LYS A 265 -3.71 -7.41 2.73
C LYS A 265 -3.37 -7.98 4.11
N GLY A 266 -2.75 -7.17 4.97
CA GLY A 266 -2.55 -7.46 6.39
C GLY A 266 -1.17 -8.00 6.77
N CYS A 267 -0.15 -7.87 5.92
CA CYS A 267 1.19 -8.31 6.29
C CYS A 267 1.90 -7.36 7.27
N SER A 268 2.85 -7.86 8.06
CA SER A 268 3.70 -7.04 8.92
C SER A 268 4.74 -6.23 8.14
N ALA A 269 5.43 -5.28 8.77
CA ALA A 269 6.43 -4.47 8.06
C ALA A 269 7.64 -5.31 7.66
N VAL A 270 7.98 -6.31 8.49
CA VAL A 270 9.00 -7.31 8.18
C VAL A 270 8.61 -8.14 6.96
N GLN A 271 7.36 -8.60 6.90
CA GLN A 271 6.84 -9.36 5.75
C GLN A 271 6.77 -8.51 4.49
N GLU A 272 6.31 -7.26 4.58
CA GLU A 272 6.27 -6.32 3.46
C GLU A 272 7.66 -6.18 2.83
N VAL A 273 8.67 -5.84 3.63
CA VAL A 273 10.06 -5.68 3.15
C VAL A 273 10.60 -7.00 2.59
N ALA A 274 10.42 -8.11 3.30
CA ALA A 274 10.93 -9.42 2.88
C ALA A 274 10.31 -9.89 1.56
N PHE A 275 8.99 -9.83 1.42
CA PHE A 275 8.30 -10.28 0.20
C PHE A 275 8.55 -9.35 -0.98
N THR A 276 8.62 -8.04 -0.76
CA THR A 276 8.93 -7.07 -1.82
C THR A 276 10.35 -7.28 -2.37
N LEU A 277 11.34 -7.45 -1.48
CA LEU A 277 12.72 -7.71 -1.90
C LEU A 277 12.88 -9.12 -2.49
N ALA A 278 12.15 -10.12 -2.00
CA ALA A 278 12.16 -11.46 -2.60
C ALA A 278 11.57 -11.46 -4.01
N ASN A 279 10.52 -10.68 -4.28
CA ASN A 279 9.99 -10.51 -5.64
C ASN A 279 10.96 -9.78 -6.57
N ALA A 280 11.88 -8.98 -6.03
CA ALA A 280 12.87 -8.25 -6.82
C ALA A 280 14.07 -9.12 -7.27
N ILE A 281 14.33 -10.23 -6.56
CA ILE A 281 15.43 -11.17 -6.82
C ILE A 281 14.99 -12.21 -7.84
#